data_AF-A0AAE0AWU6-F1
#
_entry.id   AF-A0AAE0AWU6-F1
#
_cell.length_a   1.000
_cell.length_b   1.000
_cell.length_c   1.000
_cell.angle_alpha   90.00
_cell.angle_beta   90.00
_cell.angle_gamma   90.00
#
_symmetry.space_group_name_H-M   'P 1'
#
loop_
_entity.id
_entity.type
_entity.pdbx_description
1 polymer ?
#
loop_
_entity_poly.entity_id
_entity_poly.type
_entity_poly.pdbx_seq_one_letter_code
_entity_poly.pdbx_strand_id
1 'polypeptide(L)'
;MSPRHHLTLFTVLVLAISSSSFQAQAANGSHNQGFKFSSPFDTALDTLQTQMGYNFKSIALLRRAMTHASFSEENNKALSILGENVIWTAVAFSYLRKDIEISPKDLNRRLSDISKVESSCAVDGKRLGLQKVIRVSSKTDATAPIVVCGAFRAIFGAIAIDTGKPDGRWTFFLECSWW
;
A
#
# COMPACT_ATOMS: atom_id res chain seq x y z
N MET A 1 6.17 -14.42 -48.86
CA MET A 1 7.33 -13.65 -48.36
C MET A 1 7.02 -13.15 -46.95
N SER A 2 7.80 -13.61 -45.99
CA SER A 2 7.98 -13.19 -44.59
C SER A 2 9.51 -13.21 -44.37
N PRO A 3 10.18 -12.38 -43.54
CA PRO A 3 9.88 -12.25 -42.11
C PRO A 3 10.14 -10.90 -41.40
N ARG A 4 9.48 -10.80 -40.23
CA ARG A 4 9.82 -10.29 -38.88
C ARG A 4 11.06 -9.38 -38.63
N HIS A 5 10.92 -8.50 -37.61
CA HIS A 5 11.72 -8.34 -36.35
C HIS A 5 11.83 -6.85 -35.93
N HIS A 6 11.19 -6.41 -34.83
CA HIS A 6 11.74 -6.26 -33.46
C HIS A 6 13.05 -5.45 -33.36
N LEU A 7 12.96 -4.16 -32.95
CA LEU A 7 13.93 -3.32 -32.22
C LEU A 7 13.46 -1.87 -32.41
N THR A 8 13.17 -1.03 -31.42
CA THR A 8 14.08 -0.57 -30.36
C THR A 8 13.28 -0.03 -29.16
N LEU A 9 13.11 -0.86 -28.12
CA LEU A 9 13.41 -0.41 -26.76
C LEU A 9 14.92 -0.13 -26.72
N PHE A 10 15.37 0.83 -25.89
CA PHE A 10 16.76 1.31 -25.68
C PHE A 10 17.17 2.60 -26.40
N THR A 11 16.71 3.74 -25.90
CA THR A 11 17.39 5.05 -25.91
C THR A 11 16.82 5.82 -24.70
N VAL A 12 17.51 6.29 -23.66
CA VAL A 12 18.93 6.48 -23.34
C VAL A 12 19.06 6.36 -21.82
N LEU A 13 19.75 5.32 -21.35
CA LEU A 13 20.43 5.31 -20.07
C LEU A 13 21.86 5.77 -20.37
N VAL A 14 22.17 7.06 -20.22
CA VAL A 14 23.51 7.64 -19.97
C VAL A 14 23.28 9.14 -19.81
N LEU A 15 23.51 9.67 -18.61
CA LEU A 15 24.21 10.94 -18.34
C LEU A 15 24.33 11.09 -16.83
N ALA A 16 25.29 10.35 -16.27
CA ALA A 16 25.89 10.67 -14.99
C ALA A 16 27.24 11.35 -15.27
N ILE A 17 27.59 12.31 -14.39
CA ILE A 17 28.90 12.97 -14.24
C ILE A 17 29.08 14.10 -15.29
N SER A 18 29.18 15.39 -14.97
CA SER A 18 29.86 16.07 -13.86
C SER A 18 29.52 17.57 -13.87
N SER A 19 29.17 18.14 -12.71
CA SER A 19 29.48 19.53 -12.35
C SER A 19 29.70 19.60 -10.84
N SER A 20 30.94 19.80 -10.47
CA SER A 20 31.48 19.87 -9.13
C SER A 20 31.08 21.16 -8.40
N SER A 21 31.01 21.05 -7.07
CA SER A 21 31.40 22.08 -6.10
C SER A 21 30.55 23.34 -5.97
N PHE A 22 29.56 23.31 -5.06
CA PHE A 22 29.34 24.46 -4.16
C PHE A 22 29.29 23.97 -2.72
N GLN A 23 30.36 24.29 -2.01
CA GLN A 23 30.55 24.08 -0.59
C GLN A 23 30.06 25.34 0.11
N ALA A 24 28.99 25.24 0.90
CA ALA A 24 28.60 26.25 1.87
C ALA A 24 28.23 25.54 3.16
N GLN A 25 29.22 25.42 4.03
CA GLN A 25 29.06 25.06 5.43
C GLN A 25 28.38 26.25 6.13
N ALA A 26 27.17 26.06 6.64
CA ALA A 26 26.63 26.87 7.72
C ALA A 26 26.16 25.90 8.80
N ALA A 27 27.04 25.67 9.77
CA ALA A 27 26.70 25.03 11.01
C ALA A 27 25.66 25.87 11.73
N ASN A 28 24.46 25.32 11.92
CA ASN A 28 23.66 25.67 13.08
C ASN A 28 22.97 24.40 13.57
N GLY A 29 23.69 23.65 14.40
CA GLY A 29 23.14 22.58 15.21
C GLY A 29 22.14 23.18 16.19
N SER A 30 20.87 23.19 15.80
CA SER A 30 19.78 23.19 16.76
C SER A 30 19.28 21.76 16.83
N HIS A 31 19.93 20.96 17.69
CA HIS A 31 19.29 19.77 18.26
C HIS A 31 18.16 20.24 19.16
N ASN A 32 17.07 20.70 18.55
CA ASN A 32 15.81 20.89 19.24
C ASN A 32 15.15 19.51 19.31
N GLN A 33 15.68 18.65 20.20
CA GLN A 33 14.93 17.52 20.74
C GLN A 33 13.83 18.09 21.64
N GLY A 34 12.91 18.86 21.05
CA GLY A 34 11.63 19.12 21.66
C GLY A 34 10.95 17.76 21.78
N PHE A 35 10.60 17.37 23.00
CA PHE A 35 9.77 16.19 23.27
C PHE A 35 8.64 16.16 22.24
N LYS A 36 8.74 15.30 21.22
CA LYS A 36 7.63 15.02 20.32
C LYS A 36 6.62 14.28 21.17
N PHE A 37 5.65 15.01 21.71
CA PHE A 37 4.44 14.40 22.22
C PHE A 37 3.76 13.73 21.01
N SER A 38 3.98 12.42 20.86
CA SER A 38 3.24 11.62 19.89
C SER A 38 1.76 11.70 20.23
N SER A 39 0.94 12.07 19.26
CA SER A 39 -0.50 12.06 19.47
C SER A 39 -0.98 10.62 19.70
N PRO A 40 -2.15 10.39 20.32
CA PRO A 40 -2.72 9.05 20.43
C PRO A 40 -2.84 8.35 19.08
N PHE A 41 -3.07 9.12 18.00
CA PHE A 41 -3.08 8.60 16.64
C PHE A 41 -1.71 8.12 16.19
N ASP A 42 -0.64 8.87 16.44
CA ASP A 42 0.72 8.46 16.07
C ASP A 42 1.14 7.17 16.78
N THR A 43 0.84 7.04 18.08
CA THR A 43 1.10 5.80 18.84
C THR A 43 0.31 4.61 18.28
N ALA A 44 -0.94 4.83 17.86
CA ALA A 44 -1.75 3.79 17.23
C ALA A 44 -1.16 3.35 15.87
N LEU A 45 -0.60 4.29 15.09
CA LEU A 45 0.08 3.96 13.84
C LEU A 45 1.39 3.19 14.07
N ASP A 46 2.17 3.53 15.09
CA ASP A 46 3.37 2.77 15.46
C ASP A 46 3.03 1.34 15.88
N THR A 47 1.94 1.18 16.63
CA THR A 47 1.40 -0.15 16.99
C THR A 47 0.97 -0.92 15.74
N LEU A 48 0.27 -0.26 14.81
CA LEU A 48 -0.18 -0.88 13.57
C LEU A 48 1.00 -1.34 12.69
N GLN A 49 2.06 -0.53 12.56
CA GLN A 49 3.28 -0.93 11.85
C GLN A 49 3.90 -2.20 12.45
N THR A 50 3.96 -2.27 13.77
CA THR A 50 4.46 -3.45 14.50
C THR A 50 3.60 -4.68 14.22
N GLN A 51 2.27 -4.55 14.27
CA GLN A 51 1.33 -5.65 13.99
C GLN A 51 1.43 -6.16 12.54
N MET A 52 1.63 -5.26 11.59
CA MET A 52 1.79 -5.60 10.17
C MET A 52 3.20 -6.12 9.84
N GLY A 53 4.18 -5.95 10.73
CA GLY A 53 5.58 -6.26 10.44
C GLY A 53 6.19 -5.38 9.34
N TYR A 54 5.64 -4.17 9.13
CA TYR A 54 6.09 -3.24 8.08
C TYR A 54 6.31 -1.84 8.66
N ASN A 55 7.56 -1.36 8.55
CA ASN A 55 7.94 -0.01 8.94
C ASN A 55 7.95 0.89 7.69
N PHE A 56 7.07 1.89 7.66
CA PHE A 56 6.98 2.85 6.57
C PHE A 56 8.21 3.76 6.55
N LYS A 57 8.78 3.97 5.36
CA LYS A 57 9.79 5.02 5.14
C LYS A 57 9.14 6.39 5.28
N SER A 58 7.92 6.53 4.78
CA SER A 58 7.08 7.71 4.94
C SER A 58 5.82 7.38 5.73
N ILE A 59 5.84 7.66 7.03
CA ILE A 59 4.67 7.49 7.93
C ILE A 59 3.45 8.32 7.47
N ALA A 60 3.65 9.36 6.66
CA ALA A 60 2.56 10.14 6.07
C ALA A 60 1.65 9.30 5.17
N LEU A 61 2.20 8.27 4.49
CA LEU A 61 1.40 7.35 3.66
C LEU A 61 0.46 6.51 4.52
N LEU A 62 0.93 6.00 5.67
CA LEU A 62 0.09 5.25 6.59
C LEU A 62 -0.95 6.16 7.26
N ARG A 63 -0.57 7.38 7.67
CA ARG A 63 -1.53 8.39 8.16
C ARG A 63 -2.66 8.63 7.16
N ARG A 64 -2.30 8.78 5.88
CA ARG A 64 -3.29 8.97 4.80
C ARG A 64 -4.14 7.73 4.59
N ALA A 65 -3.56 6.53 4.61
CA ALA A 65 -4.30 5.28 4.49
C ALA A 65 -5.35 5.10 5.60
N MET A 66 -5.05 5.54 6.82
CA MET A 66 -5.93 5.51 7.98
C MET A 66 -6.86 6.72 8.10
N THR A 67 -6.98 7.56 7.06
CA THR A 67 -7.88 8.73 7.04
C THR A 67 -8.97 8.53 6.00
N HIS A 68 -10.23 8.39 6.44
CA HIS A 68 -11.37 8.23 5.55
C HIS A 68 -11.77 9.58 4.91
N ALA A 69 -12.40 9.53 3.72
CA ALA A 69 -12.83 10.72 2.99
C ALA A 69 -13.84 11.60 3.74
N SER A 70 -14.56 11.03 4.71
CA SER A 70 -15.44 11.83 5.57
C SER A 70 -14.71 12.65 6.63
N PHE A 71 -13.43 12.36 6.90
CA PHE A 71 -12.61 13.06 7.88
C PHE A 71 -11.81 14.22 7.27
N SER A 72 -11.27 14.05 6.06
CA SER A 72 -10.41 15.04 5.39
C SER A 72 -10.41 14.87 3.87
N GLU A 73 -10.07 15.92 3.14
CA GLU A 73 -9.76 15.86 1.69
C GLU A 73 -8.47 15.07 1.42
N GLU A 74 -7.51 15.12 2.35
CA GLU A 74 -6.31 14.28 2.31
C GLU A 74 -6.61 12.90 2.90
N ASN A 75 -7.26 12.06 2.08
CA ASN A 75 -7.76 10.76 2.51
C ASN A 75 -7.22 9.57 1.72
N ASN A 76 -7.70 8.41 2.11
CA ASN A 76 -7.30 7.10 1.65
C ASN A 76 -7.93 6.66 0.31
N LYS A 77 -8.85 7.41 -0.30
CA LYS A 77 -9.61 6.93 -1.46
C LYS A 77 -8.74 6.58 -2.67
N ALA A 78 -7.73 7.40 -2.97
CA ALA A 78 -6.79 7.11 -4.04
C ALA A 78 -5.92 5.88 -3.72
N LEU A 79 -5.44 5.78 -2.48
CA LEU A 79 -4.64 4.64 -2.01
C LEU A 79 -5.47 3.35 -1.99
N SER A 80 -6.76 3.40 -1.66
CA SER A 80 -7.62 2.22 -1.65
C SER A 80 -7.83 1.66 -3.05
N ILE A 81 -7.99 2.54 -4.05
CA ILE A 81 -8.12 2.13 -5.47
C ILE A 81 -6.83 1.47 -5.95
N LEU A 82 -5.67 2.06 -5.64
CA LEU A 82 -4.38 1.45 -5.97
C LEU A 82 -4.22 0.09 -5.27
N GLY A 83 -4.49 0.04 -3.97
CA GLY A 83 -4.35 -1.15 -3.16
C GLY A 83 -5.24 -2.31 -3.61
N GLU A 84 -6.44 -2.02 -4.10
CA GLU A 84 -7.30 -3.03 -4.72
C GLU A 84 -6.59 -3.70 -5.91
N ASN A 85 -6.06 -2.91 -6.84
CA ASN A 85 -5.34 -3.43 -8.00
C ASN A 85 -4.07 -4.19 -7.61
N VAL A 86 -3.37 -3.74 -6.57
CA VAL A 86 -2.20 -4.44 -6.01
C VAL A 86 -2.59 -5.82 -5.48
N ILE A 87 -3.65 -5.91 -4.67
CA ILE A 87 -4.15 -7.19 -4.13
C ILE A 87 -4.55 -8.12 -5.28
N TRP A 88 -5.34 -7.64 -6.23
CA TRP A 88 -5.74 -8.40 -7.42
C TRP A 88 -4.54 -8.95 -8.19
N THR A 89 -3.53 -8.10 -8.42
CA THR A 89 -2.31 -8.48 -9.13
C THR A 89 -1.53 -9.54 -8.36
N ALA A 90 -1.36 -9.36 -7.05
CA ALA A 90 -0.62 -10.30 -6.21
C ALA A 90 -1.29 -11.68 -6.16
N VAL A 91 -2.61 -11.72 -6.08
CA VAL A 91 -3.40 -12.96 -6.12
C VAL A 91 -3.32 -13.64 -7.48
N ALA A 92 -3.52 -12.89 -8.58
CA ALA A 92 -3.41 -13.42 -9.94
C ALA A 92 -2.03 -14.00 -10.20
N PHE A 93 -0.99 -13.28 -9.77
CA PHE A 93 0.39 -13.74 -9.82
C PHE A 93 0.61 -15.03 -9.03
N SER A 94 0.02 -15.16 -7.83
CA SER A 94 0.09 -16.39 -7.03
C SER A 94 -0.54 -17.59 -7.73
N TYR A 95 -1.70 -17.42 -8.39
CA TYR A 95 -2.32 -18.49 -9.17
C TYR A 95 -1.46 -18.89 -10.37
N LEU A 96 -0.99 -17.91 -11.16
CA LEU A 96 -0.17 -18.17 -12.34
C LEU A 96 1.20 -18.79 -12.01
N ARG A 97 1.75 -18.48 -10.83
CA ARG A 97 2.98 -19.14 -10.35
C ARG A 97 2.79 -20.61 -10.00
N LYS A 98 1.59 -21.00 -9.56
CA LYS A 98 1.25 -22.38 -9.20
C LYS A 98 0.84 -23.20 -10.41
N ASP A 99 0.11 -22.57 -11.33
CA ASP A 99 -0.39 -23.17 -12.56
C ASP A 99 -0.41 -22.11 -13.67
N ILE A 100 0.61 -22.14 -14.52
CA ILE A 100 0.74 -21.20 -15.64
C ILE A 100 -0.24 -21.53 -16.79
N GLU A 101 -0.75 -22.77 -16.82
CA GLU A 101 -1.68 -23.26 -17.84
C GLU A 101 -3.16 -23.04 -17.45
N ILE A 102 -3.41 -22.40 -16.30
CA ILE A 102 -4.76 -22.07 -15.85
C ILE A 102 -5.53 -21.29 -16.93
N SER A 103 -6.75 -21.73 -17.22
CA SER A 103 -7.56 -21.04 -18.23
C SER A 103 -7.91 -19.62 -17.77
N PRO A 104 -7.98 -18.62 -18.69
CA PRO A 104 -8.40 -17.26 -18.32
C PRO A 104 -9.77 -17.21 -17.64
N LYS A 105 -10.68 -18.12 -18.03
CA LYS A 105 -12.01 -18.26 -17.43
C LYS A 105 -11.90 -18.69 -15.97
N ASP A 106 -11.08 -19.70 -15.67
CA ASP A 106 -10.92 -20.21 -14.30
C ASP A 106 -10.15 -19.23 -13.41
N LEU A 107 -9.13 -18.56 -13.95
CA LEU A 107 -8.43 -17.49 -13.25
C LEU A 107 -9.40 -16.36 -12.86
N ASN A 108 -10.18 -15.86 -13.81
CA ASN A 108 -11.17 -14.80 -13.54
C ASN A 108 -12.24 -15.25 -12.54
N ARG A 109 -12.69 -16.51 -12.60
CA ARG A 109 -13.61 -17.06 -11.61
C ARG A 109 -12.99 -17.02 -10.21
N ARG A 110 -11.77 -17.55 -10.04
CA ARG A 110 -11.05 -17.58 -8.75
C ARG A 110 -10.81 -16.18 -8.20
N LEU A 111 -10.40 -15.24 -9.06
CA LEU A 111 -10.22 -13.85 -8.67
C LEU A 111 -11.55 -13.19 -8.27
N SER A 112 -12.63 -13.48 -8.99
CA SER A 112 -13.96 -12.96 -8.65
C SER A 112 -14.47 -13.49 -7.31
N ASP A 113 -14.10 -14.71 -6.92
CA ASP A 113 -14.50 -15.29 -5.64
C ASP A 113 -13.77 -14.62 -4.48
N ILE A 114 -12.57 -14.06 -4.70
CA ILE A 114 -11.86 -13.21 -3.75
C ILE A 114 -12.45 -11.80 -3.70
N SER A 115 -12.86 -11.26 -4.85
CA SER A 115 -13.42 -9.90 -4.94
C SER A 115 -14.87 -9.77 -4.47
N LYS A 116 -15.64 -10.86 -4.50
CA LYS A 116 -17.05 -10.90 -4.04
C LYS A 116 -17.21 -10.76 -2.53
N VAL A 117 -16.11 -10.70 -1.81
CA VAL A 117 -16.10 -10.64 -0.35
C VAL A 117 -15.54 -9.27 0.05
N GLU A 118 -16.34 -8.20 -0.16
CA GLU A 118 -16.22 -6.99 0.68
C GLU A 118 -16.17 -7.37 2.18
N SER A 119 -16.75 -8.52 2.54
CA SER A 119 -16.62 -9.12 3.87
C SER A 119 -15.21 -9.65 4.21
N SER A 120 -14.31 -9.98 3.28
CA SER A 120 -13.01 -10.60 3.58
C SER A 120 -12.03 -9.51 4.01
N CYS A 121 -11.85 -8.48 3.18
CA CYS A 121 -11.07 -7.30 3.57
C CYS A 121 -11.61 -6.62 4.82
N ALA A 122 -12.94 -6.57 5.02
CA ALA A 122 -13.52 -6.05 6.25
C ALA A 122 -13.23 -6.95 7.45
N VAL A 123 -13.27 -8.28 7.31
CA VAL A 123 -12.92 -9.23 8.37
C VAL A 123 -11.43 -9.14 8.72
N ASP A 124 -10.55 -9.15 7.72
CA ASP A 124 -9.10 -9.04 7.92
C ASP A 124 -8.71 -7.68 8.50
N GLY A 125 -9.30 -6.61 8.00
CA GLY A 125 -9.14 -5.28 8.58
C GLY A 125 -9.65 -5.20 10.02
N LYS A 126 -10.76 -5.87 10.36
CA LYS A 126 -11.24 -5.96 11.75
C LYS A 126 -10.32 -6.79 12.63
N ARG A 127 -9.73 -7.87 12.10
CA ARG A 127 -8.73 -8.71 12.79
C ARG A 127 -7.45 -7.93 13.08
N LEU A 128 -7.04 -7.04 12.19
CA LEU A 128 -5.97 -6.06 12.41
C LEU A 128 -6.38 -4.88 13.31
N GLY A 129 -7.66 -4.80 13.72
CA GLY A 129 -8.15 -3.74 14.59
C GLY A 129 -8.28 -2.37 13.93
N LEU A 130 -8.32 -2.29 12.59
CA LEU A 130 -8.31 -1.03 11.85
C LEU A 130 -9.46 -0.09 12.24
N GLN A 131 -10.63 -0.62 12.61
CA GLN A 131 -11.78 0.16 13.08
C GLN A 131 -11.49 1.04 14.30
N LYS A 132 -10.41 0.75 15.04
CA LYS A 132 -9.96 1.54 16.20
C LYS A 132 -8.96 2.64 15.83
N VAL A 133 -8.39 2.58 14.62
CA VAL A 133 -7.32 3.46 14.14
C VAL A 133 -7.83 4.43 13.08
N ILE A 134 -8.79 4.01 12.25
CA ILE A 134 -9.30 4.83 11.15
C ILE A 134 -9.94 6.11 11.69
N ARG A 135 -9.50 7.25 11.15
CA ARG A 135 -10.11 8.55 11.40
C ARG A 135 -11.30 8.72 10.48
N VAL A 136 -12.46 8.97 11.08
CA VAL A 136 -13.75 9.23 10.44
C VAL A 136 -14.40 10.46 11.07
N SER A 137 -15.29 11.15 10.36
CA SER A 137 -16.12 12.18 11.00
C SER A 137 -17.16 11.55 11.94
N SER A 138 -17.76 12.39 12.79
CA SER A 138 -18.79 11.98 13.76
C SER A 138 -20.03 11.32 13.13
N LYS A 139 -20.27 11.49 11.82
CA LYS A 139 -21.42 10.93 11.09
C LYS A 139 -21.10 9.62 10.37
N THR A 140 -19.86 9.14 10.44
CA THR A 140 -19.42 7.94 9.73
C THR A 140 -19.02 6.87 10.73
N ASP A 141 -19.56 5.67 10.57
CA ASP A 141 -19.22 4.51 11.39
C ASP A 141 -17.87 3.91 10.92
N ALA A 142 -16.85 3.97 11.78
CA ALA A 142 -15.53 3.37 11.53
C ALA A 142 -15.56 1.83 11.44
N THR A 143 -16.62 1.19 11.95
CA THR A 143 -16.78 -0.27 11.95
C THR A 143 -17.52 -0.79 10.71
N ALA A 144 -18.07 0.12 9.90
CA ALA A 144 -18.77 -0.20 8.68
C ALA A 144 -17.84 -0.98 7.72
N PRO A 145 -18.29 -2.11 7.13
CA PRO A 145 -17.45 -2.95 6.29
C PRO A 145 -16.71 -2.19 5.17
N ILE A 146 -17.41 -1.28 4.49
CA ILE A 146 -16.84 -0.47 3.41
C ILE A 146 -15.71 0.47 3.88
N VAL A 147 -15.81 1.00 5.10
CA VAL A 147 -14.80 1.89 5.69
C VAL A 147 -13.55 1.09 6.07
N VAL A 148 -13.75 -0.03 6.74
CA VAL A 148 -12.66 -0.94 7.14
C VAL A 148 -11.96 -1.51 5.91
N CYS A 149 -12.72 -2.00 4.93
CA CYS A 149 -12.17 -2.55 3.69
C CYS A 149 -11.41 -1.48 2.90
N GLY A 150 -11.94 -0.26 2.81
CA GLY A 150 -11.25 0.86 2.16
C GLY A 150 -9.91 1.17 2.81
N ALA A 151 -9.85 1.22 4.15
CA ALA A 151 -8.61 1.42 4.89
C ALA A 151 -7.63 0.26 4.73
N PHE A 152 -8.13 -0.99 4.78
CA PHE A 152 -7.33 -2.19 4.55
C PHE A 152 -6.66 -2.14 3.17
N ARG A 153 -7.43 -1.92 2.09
CA ARG A 153 -6.89 -1.74 0.74
C ARG A 153 -5.89 -0.58 0.69
N ALA A 154 -6.19 0.54 1.34
CA ALA A 154 -5.30 1.70 1.34
C ALA A 154 -3.93 1.42 1.98
N ILE A 155 -3.81 0.49 2.93
CA ILE A 155 -2.52 0.04 3.46
C ILE A 155 -1.67 -0.57 2.34
N PHE A 156 -2.24 -1.48 1.53
CA PHE A 156 -1.52 -2.07 0.40
C PHE A 156 -1.13 -1.01 -0.63
N GLY A 157 -2.01 -0.07 -0.94
CA GLY A 157 -1.67 1.06 -1.82
C GLY A 157 -0.54 1.92 -1.25
N ALA A 158 -0.57 2.20 0.06
CA ALA A 158 0.46 2.98 0.75
C ALA A 158 1.81 2.26 0.72
N ILE A 159 1.86 0.95 1.00
CA ILE A 159 3.08 0.15 0.94
C ILE A 159 3.63 0.08 -0.48
N ALA A 160 2.78 -0.04 -1.50
CA ALA A 160 3.21 -0.04 -2.90
C ALA A 160 3.94 1.26 -3.27
N ILE A 161 3.41 2.41 -2.84
CA ILE A 161 4.04 3.71 -3.03
C ILE A 161 5.33 3.85 -2.21
N ASP A 162 5.32 3.43 -0.94
CA ASP A 162 6.47 3.53 -0.03
C ASP A 162 7.66 2.66 -0.47
N THR A 163 7.38 1.50 -1.07
CA THR A 163 8.40 0.61 -1.64
C THR A 163 8.84 1.02 -3.05
N GLY A 164 8.04 1.82 -3.76
CA GLY A 164 8.25 2.15 -5.18
C GLY A 164 8.02 0.95 -6.10
N LYS A 165 7.32 -0.09 -5.61
CA LYS A 165 7.12 -1.36 -6.30
C LYS A 165 5.67 -1.79 -6.23
N PRO A 166 4.96 -1.94 -7.37
CA PRO A 166 3.61 -2.48 -7.35
C PRO A 166 3.58 -3.98 -6.96
N ASP A 167 4.71 -4.69 -7.12
CA ASP A 167 4.89 -6.12 -6.85
C ASP A 167 5.65 -6.42 -5.54
N GLY A 168 5.93 -5.40 -4.74
CA GLY A 168 6.87 -5.43 -3.61
C GLY A 168 6.63 -6.57 -2.62
N ARG A 169 7.28 -7.72 -2.86
CA ARG A 169 7.43 -8.86 -1.92
C ARG A 169 6.13 -9.23 -1.16
N TRP A 170 4.96 -9.05 -1.77
CA TRP A 170 3.65 -9.34 -1.19
C TRP A 170 3.49 -10.81 -0.82
N THR A 171 4.33 -11.69 -1.36
CA THR A 171 4.45 -13.08 -0.92
C THR A 171 4.59 -13.21 0.59
N PHE A 172 5.25 -12.27 1.29
CA PHE A 172 5.32 -12.30 2.76
C PHE A 172 3.93 -12.12 3.41
N PHE A 173 3.08 -11.25 2.86
CA PHE A 173 1.71 -11.04 3.35
C PHE A 173 0.74 -12.14 2.87
N LEU A 174 1.00 -12.78 1.72
CA LEU A 174 0.19 -13.89 1.21
C LEU A 174 0.57 -15.27 1.80
N GLU A 175 1.80 -15.43 2.31
CA GLU A 175 2.27 -16.63 3.01
C GLU A 175 1.87 -16.63 4.49
N CYS A 176 1.75 -15.45 5.12
CA CYS A 176 0.94 -15.35 6.33
C CYS A 176 -0.50 -15.74 5.95
N SER A 177 -1.02 -16.79 6.57
CA SER A 177 -2.33 -17.36 6.31
C SER A 177 -3.47 -16.36 6.62
N TRP A 178 -3.73 -15.44 5.70
CA TRP A 178 -4.88 -14.55 5.66
C TRP A 178 -5.88 -14.98 4.56
N TRP A 179 -5.93 -16.29 4.27
CA TRP A 179 -6.85 -16.93 3.34
C TRP A 179 -7.33 -18.26 3.92
#